data_AF-A0A7L1SIJ3-F1
#
_entry.id   AF-A0A7L1SIJ3-F1
#
_cell.length_a   1.000
_cell.length_b   1.000
_cell.length_c   1.000
_cell.angle_alpha   90.00
_cell.angle_beta   90.00
_cell.angle_gamma   90.00
#
_symmetry.space_group_name_H-M   'P 1'
#
loop_
_entity.id
_entity.type
_entity.pdbx_description
1 polymer ?
#
loop_
_entity_poly.entity_id
_entity_poly.type
_entity_poly.pdbx_seq_one_letter_code
_entity_poly.pdbx_strand_id
1 'polypeptide(L)'
;GQGVTVNGFVGAVSMAWIQSGLWSVKGGNKLVCSGLIYSSKAEVIPGTVVSIEPKTRPGPGGDPVKLYQVTYNTSSGQTGDTYDIVVIAAPLGRKMADIAFRNFDPPIPEFPNPFQQIFTTLVHGRLNASFFGYNDPQAFHLGAIFTTDNPKLFINSLGVVSPVGDAGTGGKLSLQSPVWKVFSNEELTKEQLSLLFSSYDSVQVKPWLAYPEYRAPEKLPPIVLHEQLYYLNGLERAASAMEMSALAARNAALLAFHRWHGHSASIDQEDLHEKLKTEL
;
A
#
# COMPACT_ATOMS: atom_id res chain seq x y z
N GLY A 1 15.71 -0.80 0.39
CA GLY A 1 15.03 -1.95 -0.24
C GLY A 1 15.22 -3.19 0.61
N GLN A 2 14.44 -4.26 0.41
CA GLN A 2 14.64 -5.53 1.14
C GLN A 2 15.53 -6.50 0.34
N GLY A 3 16.28 -7.32 1.06
CA GLY A 3 17.18 -8.31 0.48
C GLY A 3 16.46 -9.57 -0.03
N VAL A 4 17.25 -10.54 -0.48
CA VAL A 4 16.77 -11.80 -1.07
C VAL A 4 16.22 -12.82 -0.07
N THR A 5 16.15 -12.45 1.22
CA THR A 5 15.69 -13.32 2.31
C THR A 5 14.18 -13.25 2.56
N VAL A 6 13.46 -12.42 1.81
CA VAL A 6 11.99 -12.35 1.81
C VAL A 6 11.38 -13.64 1.24
N ASN A 7 10.13 -13.93 1.59
CA ASN A 7 9.43 -15.07 0.98
C ASN A 7 9.26 -14.90 -0.54
N GLY A 8 9.10 -16.02 -1.25
CA GLY A 8 9.04 -16.03 -2.72
C GLY A 8 7.88 -15.23 -3.31
N PHE A 9 6.75 -15.14 -2.61
CA PHE A 9 5.60 -14.37 -3.10
C PHE A 9 5.86 -12.86 -3.02
N VAL A 10 6.42 -12.38 -1.91
CA VAL A 10 6.92 -11.00 -1.79
C VAL A 10 7.97 -10.70 -2.86
N GLY A 11 8.89 -11.62 -3.11
CA GLY A 11 9.89 -11.50 -4.18
C GLY A 11 9.24 -11.32 -5.56
N ALA A 12 8.25 -12.14 -5.88
CA ALA A 12 7.51 -12.05 -7.14
C ALA A 12 6.78 -10.71 -7.29
N VAL A 13 6.07 -10.26 -6.25
CA VAL A 13 5.38 -8.96 -6.25
C VAL A 13 6.35 -7.79 -6.39
N SER A 14 7.50 -7.85 -5.71
CA SER A 14 8.55 -6.81 -5.79
C SER A 14 9.12 -6.66 -7.20
N MET A 15 9.21 -7.78 -7.94
CA MET A 15 9.70 -7.81 -9.33
C MET A 15 8.62 -7.51 -10.37
N ALA A 16 7.34 -7.51 -10.00
CA ALA A 16 6.23 -7.27 -10.94
C ALA A 16 6.34 -5.92 -11.66
N TRP A 17 6.90 -4.90 -10.99
CA TRP A 17 7.13 -3.57 -11.55
C TRP A 17 8.24 -3.50 -12.61
N ILE A 18 9.01 -4.57 -12.82
CA ILE A 18 10.04 -4.64 -13.88
C ILE A 18 9.44 -5.19 -15.18
N GLN A 19 8.24 -5.79 -15.13
CA GLN A 19 7.60 -6.35 -16.31
C GLN A 19 7.13 -5.27 -17.28
N SER A 20 7.14 -5.60 -18.57
CA SER A 20 6.51 -4.76 -19.60
C SER A 20 4.98 -4.77 -19.46
N GLY A 21 4.31 -3.74 -19.97
CA GLY A 21 2.85 -3.69 -20.00
C GLY A 21 2.20 -3.13 -18.74
N LEU A 22 2.95 -2.38 -17.92
CA LEU A 22 2.40 -1.63 -16.81
C LEU A 22 1.54 -0.46 -17.30
N TRP A 23 0.46 -0.19 -16.56
CA TRP A 23 -0.50 0.87 -16.87
C TRP A 23 -0.34 2.02 -15.89
N SER A 24 -0.72 3.21 -16.33
CA SER A 24 -0.78 4.40 -15.48
C SER A 24 -1.97 5.25 -15.87
N VAL A 25 -2.57 5.91 -14.88
CA VAL A 25 -3.74 6.75 -15.11
C VAL A 25 -3.30 8.11 -15.65
N LYS A 26 -3.92 8.56 -16.75
CA LYS A 26 -3.70 9.91 -17.28
C LYS A 26 -4.13 10.93 -16.22
N GLY A 27 -3.21 11.81 -15.80
CA GLY A 27 -3.41 12.72 -14.66
C GLY A 27 -2.85 12.19 -13.32
N GLY A 28 -2.31 10.97 -13.31
CA GLY A 28 -1.60 10.34 -12.20
C GLY A 28 -2.42 9.30 -11.44
N ASN A 29 -1.74 8.27 -10.93
CA ASN A 29 -2.36 7.16 -10.20
C ASN A 29 -3.09 7.59 -8.92
N LYS A 30 -2.84 8.81 -8.40
CA LYS A 30 -3.63 9.42 -7.32
C LYS A 30 -5.13 9.47 -7.63
N LEU A 31 -5.50 9.50 -8.91
CA LEU A 31 -6.89 9.54 -9.35
C LEU A 31 -7.65 8.23 -9.13
N VAL A 32 -6.94 7.10 -8.94
CA VAL A 32 -7.58 5.79 -8.69
C VAL A 32 -8.42 5.85 -7.42
N CYS A 33 -7.82 6.21 -6.28
CA CYS A 33 -8.54 6.25 -5.01
C CYS A 33 -9.66 7.30 -5.00
N SER A 34 -9.43 8.50 -5.55
CA SER A 34 -10.48 9.53 -5.62
C SER A 34 -11.63 9.12 -6.54
N GLY A 35 -11.34 8.43 -7.65
CA GLY A 35 -12.35 7.91 -8.56
C GLY A 35 -13.20 6.81 -7.90
N LEU A 36 -12.58 5.91 -7.14
CA LEU A 36 -13.28 4.87 -6.39
C LEU A 36 -14.21 5.46 -5.32
N ILE A 37 -13.75 6.44 -4.55
CA ILE A 37 -14.56 7.15 -3.55
C ILE A 37 -15.74 7.86 -4.21
N TYR A 38 -15.50 8.57 -5.32
CA TYR A 38 -16.57 9.22 -6.07
C TYR A 38 -17.60 8.21 -6.59
N SER A 39 -17.15 7.09 -7.15
CA SER A 39 -18.01 6.06 -7.71
C SER A 39 -18.79 5.26 -6.66
N SER A 40 -18.25 5.08 -5.46
CA SER A 40 -18.93 4.33 -4.39
C SER A 40 -20.09 5.10 -3.77
N LYS A 41 -20.16 6.42 -4.00
CA LYS A 41 -21.11 7.34 -3.34
C LYS A 41 -21.02 7.28 -1.81
N ALA A 42 -19.89 6.84 -1.27
CA ALA A 42 -19.66 6.80 0.17
C ALA A 42 -19.61 8.21 0.74
N GLU A 43 -20.19 8.38 1.93
CA GLU A 43 -19.99 9.59 2.71
C GLU A 43 -18.57 9.59 3.28
N VAL A 44 -17.79 10.61 2.94
CA VAL A 44 -16.43 10.77 3.47
C VAL A 44 -16.47 11.76 4.62
N ILE A 45 -16.15 11.25 5.82
CA ILE A 45 -16.03 12.07 7.02
C ILE A 45 -14.54 12.38 7.24
N PRO A 46 -14.10 13.64 7.08
CA PRO A 46 -12.71 14.01 7.33
C PRO A 46 -12.40 13.96 8.83
N GLY A 47 -11.67 12.93 9.26
CA GLY A 47 -11.25 12.77 10.64
C GLY A 47 -10.28 11.61 10.84
N THR A 48 -9.67 11.58 12.02
CA THR A 48 -8.75 10.51 12.43
C THR A 48 -9.41 9.67 13.51
N VAL A 49 -9.63 8.38 13.24
CA VAL A 49 -10.16 7.43 14.22
C VAL A 49 -9.18 7.27 15.39
N VAL A 50 -9.69 7.37 16.61
CA VAL A 50 -8.90 7.26 17.85
C VAL A 50 -9.29 6.04 18.69
N SER A 51 -10.55 5.59 18.63
CA SER A 51 -10.95 4.38 19.33
C SER A 51 -12.14 3.69 18.69
N ILE A 52 -12.19 2.37 18.87
CA ILE A 52 -13.30 1.51 18.49
C ILE A 52 -13.72 0.74 19.75
N GLU A 53 -15.02 0.65 20.00
CA GLU A 53 -15.57 -0.06 21.16
C GLU A 53 -16.87 -0.79 20.75
N PRO A 54 -17.05 -2.07 21.10
CA PRO A 54 -18.33 -2.75 20.91
C PRO A 54 -19.37 -2.19 21.90
N LYS A 55 -20.60 -1.98 21.40
CA LYS A 55 -21.77 -1.59 22.18
C LYS A 55 -22.92 -2.53 21.87
N THR A 56 -23.63 -2.97 22.90
CA THR A 56 -24.87 -3.72 22.74
C THR A 56 -26.04 -2.80 23.05
N ARG A 57 -27.03 -2.76 22.16
CA ARG A 57 -28.29 -2.02 22.37
C ARG A 57 -29.49 -2.96 22.19
N PRO A 58 -30.61 -2.72 22.89
CA PRO A 58 -31.85 -3.43 22.62
C PRO A 58 -32.35 -3.08 21.22
N GLY A 59 -32.58 -4.09 20.37
CA GLY A 59 -33.18 -3.91 19.05
C GLY A 59 -34.69 -3.68 19.14
N PRO A 60 -35.34 -3.34 18.01
CA PRO A 60 -36.79 -3.10 17.95
C PRO A 60 -37.65 -4.29 18.43
N GLY A 61 -37.12 -5.52 18.34
CA GLY A 61 -37.77 -6.76 18.79
C GLY A 61 -37.34 -7.24 20.18
N GLY A 62 -36.51 -6.49 20.90
CA GLY A 62 -35.94 -6.89 22.20
C GLY A 62 -34.64 -7.70 22.10
N ASP A 63 -34.29 -8.21 20.92
CA ASP A 63 -33.03 -8.90 20.70
C ASP A 63 -31.84 -7.94 20.79
N PRO A 64 -30.72 -8.34 21.42
CA PRO A 64 -29.53 -7.50 21.51
C PRO A 64 -28.87 -7.32 20.14
N VAL A 65 -28.72 -6.06 19.72
CA VAL A 65 -27.97 -5.69 18.51
C VAL A 65 -26.58 -5.22 18.92
N LYS A 66 -25.55 -5.83 18.34
CA LYS A 66 -24.15 -5.41 18.49
C LYS A 66 -23.86 -4.31 17.47
N LEU A 67 -23.27 -3.23 17.95
CA LEU A 67 -22.82 -2.08 17.18
C LEU A 67 -21.40 -1.74 17.60
N TYR A 68 -20.69 -0.95 16.80
CA TYR A 68 -19.39 -0.40 17.14
C TYR A 68 -19.48 1.10 17.27
N GLN A 69 -19.13 1.61 18.45
CA GLN A 69 -18.85 3.03 18.62
C GLN A 69 -17.47 3.31 18.05
N VAL A 70 -17.39 4.19 17.05
CA VAL A 70 -16.14 4.68 16.49
C VAL A 70 -15.99 6.13 16.90
N THR A 71 -14.94 6.42 17.66
CA THR A 71 -14.59 7.79 18.08
C THR A 71 -13.48 8.29 17.17
N TYR A 72 -13.62 9.51 16.68
CA TYR A 72 -12.68 10.13 15.76
C TYR A 72 -12.54 11.63 16.03
N ASN A 73 -11.36 12.17 15.73
CA ASN A 73 -11.06 13.59 15.84
C ASN A 73 -11.30 14.27 14.49
N THR A 74 -12.07 15.35 14.51
CA THR A 74 -12.32 16.23 13.36
C THR A 74 -11.74 17.62 13.62
N SER A 75 -11.87 18.53 12.64
CA SER A 75 -11.51 19.93 12.83
C SER A 75 -12.35 20.67 13.88
N SER A 76 -13.56 20.19 14.18
CA SER A 76 -14.46 20.76 15.20
C SER A 76 -14.31 20.11 16.57
N GLY A 77 -13.46 19.09 16.70
CA GLY A 77 -13.20 18.38 17.95
C GLY A 77 -13.44 16.88 17.84
N GLN A 78 -13.40 16.22 19.01
CA GLN A 78 -13.63 14.79 19.12
C GLN A 78 -15.13 14.49 19.08
N THR A 79 -15.52 13.54 18.23
CA THR A 79 -16.90 13.07 18.09
C THR A 79 -16.90 11.56 17.84
N GLY A 80 -18.08 10.96 17.65
CA GLY A 80 -18.15 9.56 17.25
C GLY A 80 -19.57 9.10 16.94
N ASP A 81 -19.65 8.04 16.14
CA ASP A 81 -20.89 7.45 15.66
C ASP A 81 -20.90 5.94 15.87
N THR A 82 -22.07 5.33 15.71
CA THR A 82 -22.24 3.88 15.80
C THR A 82 -22.42 3.25 14.43
N TYR A 83 -21.74 2.13 14.20
CA TYR A 83 -21.77 1.38 12.94
C TYR A 83 -22.07 -0.09 13.19
N ASP A 84 -22.82 -0.73 12.30
CA ASP A 84 -23.09 -2.18 12.36
C ASP A 84 -21.87 -3.01 11.98
N ILE A 85 -21.08 -2.54 11.01
CA ILE A 85 -19.89 -3.20 10.50
C ILE A 85 -18.75 -2.18 10.41
N VAL A 86 -17.56 -2.56 10.87
CA VAL A 86 -16.36 -1.73 10.78
C VAL A 86 -15.28 -2.45 9.98
N VAL A 87 -14.75 -1.77 8.96
CA VAL A 87 -13.66 -2.28 8.12
C VAL A 87 -12.45 -1.36 8.26
N ILE A 88 -11.35 -1.91 8.74
CA ILE A 88 -10.09 -1.19 8.98
C ILE A 88 -9.16 -1.43 7.80
N ALA A 89 -8.97 -0.37 7.02
CA ALA A 89 -8.03 -0.30 5.91
C ALA A 89 -6.72 0.42 6.27
N ALA A 90 -6.59 0.96 7.48
CA ALA A 90 -5.34 1.59 7.93
C ALA A 90 -4.39 0.54 8.51
N PRO A 91 -3.06 0.64 8.29
CA PRO A 91 -2.08 -0.25 8.93
C PRO A 91 -2.12 -0.08 10.45
N LEU A 92 -2.55 -1.12 11.15
CA LEU A 92 -2.61 -1.11 12.61
C LEU A 92 -1.20 -1.21 13.20
N GLY A 93 -0.86 -0.30 14.10
CA GLY A 93 0.42 -0.28 14.79
C GLY A 93 0.68 1.08 15.42
N ARG A 94 1.32 1.13 16.61
CA ARG A 94 1.47 2.37 17.38
C ARG A 94 2.18 3.52 16.64
N LYS A 95 3.01 3.22 15.64
CA LYS A 95 3.69 4.21 14.78
C LYS A 95 2.93 4.56 13.50
N MET A 96 1.75 3.97 13.31
CA MET A 96 0.90 4.06 12.13
C MET A 96 -0.49 4.54 12.55
N ALA A 97 -1.50 3.69 12.49
CA ALA A 97 -2.81 3.96 13.06
C ALA A 97 -2.81 3.62 14.56
N ASP A 98 -2.81 4.66 15.40
CA ASP A 98 -2.93 4.55 16.85
C ASP A 98 -4.40 4.51 17.29
N ILE A 99 -5.08 3.42 16.93
CA ILE A 99 -6.49 3.18 17.27
C ILE A 99 -6.57 2.35 18.54
N ALA A 100 -7.19 2.90 19.58
CA ALA A 100 -7.46 2.16 20.82
C ALA A 100 -8.69 1.25 20.68
N PHE A 101 -8.49 -0.06 20.81
CA PHE A 101 -9.58 -1.04 20.92
C PHE A 101 -9.99 -1.19 22.38
N ARG A 102 -11.20 -0.75 22.73
CA ARG A 102 -11.71 -0.72 24.11
C ARG A 102 -12.76 -1.79 24.31
N ASN A 103 -12.79 -2.41 25.49
CA ASN A 103 -13.85 -3.32 25.93
C ASN A 103 -14.13 -4.50 24.98
N PHE A 104 -13.09 -5.00 24.31
CA PHE A 104 -13.15 -6.24 23.54
C PHE A 104 -12.83 -7.44 24.42
N ASP A 105 -13.60 -8.52 24.27
CA ASP A 105 -13.34 -9.81 24.89
C ASP A 105 -13.44 -10.92 23.83
N PRO A 106 -12.33 -11.60 23.48
CA PRO A 106 -10.97 -11.32 23.93
C PRO A 106 -10.43 -9.97 23.40
N PRO A 107 -9.39 -9.40 24.03
CA PRO A 107 -8.75 -8.18 23.54
C PRO A 107 -8.22 -8.34 22.11
N ILE A 108 -8.35 -7.28 21.30
CA ILE A 108 -7.75 -7.25 19.96
C ILE A 108 -6.22 -7.29 20.09
N PRO A 109 -5.53 -8.24 19.41
CA PRO A 109 -4.09 -8.37 19.54
C PRO A 109 -3.36 -7.16 18.93
N GLU A 110 -2.19 -6.84 19.49
CA GLU A 110 -1.30 -5.86 18.86
C GLU A 110 -0.60 -6.49 17.65
N PHE A 111 -0.54 -5.72 16.56
CA PHE A 111 0.14 -6.12 15.33
C PHE A 111 1.45 -5.35 15.18
N PRO A 112 2.62 -5.96 15.50
CA PRO A 112 3.89 -5.33 15.23
C PRO A 112 4.07 -5.25 13.72
N ASN A 113 3.89 -4.06 13.15
CA ASN A 113 4.01 -3.80 11.72
C ASN A 113 5.15 -2.80 11.48
N PRO A 114 6.42 -3.23 11.56
CA PRO A 114 7.52 -2.41 11.10
C PRO A 114 7.36 -2.19 9.59
N PHE A 115 7.47 -0.95 9.15
CA PHE A 115 7.44 -0.61 7.73
C PHE A 115 8.82 -0.10 7.32
N GLN A 116 9.21 -0.48 6.11
CA GLN A 116 10.37 0.07 5.47
C GLN A 116 10.08 1.51 5.04
N GLN A 117 10.78 2.46 5.66
CA GLN A 117 10.83 3.82 5.13
C GLN A 117 11.74 3.84 3.88
N ILE A 118 11.24 4.46 2.83
CA ILE A 118 11.97 4.71 1.59
C ILE A 118 11.85 6.20 1.25
N PHE A 119 12.93 6.77 0.74
CA PHE A 119 12.94 8.09 0.14
C PHE A 119 12.77 7.96 -1.36
N THR A 120 11.77 8.65 -1.89
CA THR A 120 11.58 8.82 -3.33
C THR A 120 12.08 10.19 -3.71
N THR A 121 13.17 10.26 -4.46
CA THR A 121 13.75 11.51 -4.94
C THR A 121 13.48 11.65 -6.44
N LEU A 122 12.66 12.62 -6.82
CA LEU A 122 12.41 13.00 -8.21
C LEU A 122 13.40 14.09 -8.62
N VAL A 123 14.19 13.83 -9.66
CA VAL A 123 15.22 14.75 -10.15
C VAL A 123 14.98 15.04 -11.62
N HIS A 124 14.74 16.31 -11.97
CA HIS A 124 14.77 16.75 -13.35
C HIS A 124 16.22 17.07 -13.72
N GLY A 125 16.88 16.21 -14.49
CA GLY A 125 18.31 16.36 -14.72
C GLY A 125 18.97 15.25 -15.56
N ARG A 126 20.28 15.36 -15.69
CA ARG A 126 21.14 14.46 -16.46
C ARG A 126 22.00 13.63 -15.51
N LEU A 127 21.95 12.31 -15.66
CA LEU A 127 22.81 11.41 -14.90
C LEU A 127 24.28 11.61 -15.27
N ASN A 128 25.14 11.45 -14.27
CA ASN A 128 26.57 11.36 -14.47
C ASN A 128 26.92 9.96 -15.00
N ALA A 129 27.11 9.83 -16.32
CA ALA A 129 27.40 8.53 -16.95
C ALA A 129 28.68 7.86 -16.40
N SER A 130 29.69 8.65 -16.03
CA SER A 130 30.94 8.16 -15.46
C SER A 130 30.75 7.47 -14.10
N PHE A 131 29.72 7.87 -13.33
CA PHE A 131 29.36 7.17 -12.08
C PHE A 131 29.00 5.70 -12.34
N PHE A 132 28.45 5.40 -13.52
CA PHE A 132 28.08 4.04 -13.94
C PHE A 132 29.16 3.35 -14.78
N GLY A 133 30.38 3.90 -14.83
CA GLY A 133 31.51 3.33 -15.58
C GLY A 133 31.48 3.60 -17.08
N TYR A 134 30.65 4.52 -17.57
CA TYR A 134 30.63 4.92 -18.98
C TYR A 134 31.57 6.10 -19.21
N ASN A 135 32.59 5.91 -20.05
CA ASN A 135 33.51 6.99 -20.43
C ASN A 135 32.87 7.98 -21.42
N ASP A 136 32.02 7.47 -22.31
CA ASP A 136 31.23 8.28 -23.25
C ASP A 136 29.79 8.40 -22.75
N PRO A 137 29.32 9.59 -22.35
CA PRO A 137 27.93 9.82 -21.97
C PRO A 137 26.92 9.46 -23.06
N GLN A 138 27.31 9.51 -24.35
CA GLN A 138 26.43 9.14 -25.45
C GLN A 138 26.16 7.64 -25.51
N ALA A 139 27.01 6.79 -24.91
CA ALA A 139 26.78 5.35 -24.83
C ALA A 139 25.82 4.95 -23.68
N PHE A 140 25.46 5.90 -22.80
CA PHE A 140 24.56 5.63 -21.68
C PHE A 140 23.10 5.67 -22.15
N HIS A 141 22.46 4.50 -22.20
CA HIS A 141 21.07 4.33 -22.67
C HIS A 141 20.15 3.63 -21.66
N LEU A 142 20.59 3.46 -20.42
CA LEU A 142 19.82 2.76 -19.40
C LEU A 142 18.65 3.63 -18.93
N GLY A 143 17.42 3.16 -19.15
CA GLY A 143 16.20 3.81 -18.64
C GLY A 143 15.86 3.44 -17.20
N ALA A 144 16.49 2.39 -16.66
CA ALA A 144 16.35 1.95 -15.28
C ALA A 144 17.61 1.22 -14.81
N ILE A 145 17.95 1.39 -13.54
CA ILE A 145 19.07 0.71 -12.87
C ILE A 145 18.56 0.21 -11.52
N PHE A 146 18.80 -1.07 -11.26
CA PHE A 146 18.44 -1.75 -10.02
C PHE A 146 19.69 -2.27 -9.34
N THR A 147 19.74 -2.17 -8.01
CA THR A 147 20.86 -2.66 -7.23
C THR A 147 20.47 -3.93 -6.47
N THR A 148 21.45 -4.79 -6.21
CA THR A 148 21.31 -5.85 -5.23
C THR A 148 21.45 -5.27 -3.82
N ASP A 149 20.99 -6.00 -2.82
CA ASP A 149 21.18 -5.61 -1.42
C ASP A 149 22.67 -5.44 -1.10
N ASN A 150 23.07 -4.19 -0.89
CA ASN A 150 24.44 -3.81 -0.59
C ASN A 150 24.43 -2.54 0.28
N PRO A 151 24.84 -2.64 1.56
CA PRO A 151 24.78 -1.51 2.49
C PRO A 151 25.75 -0.37 2.14
N LYS A 152 26.70 -0.59 1.22
CA LYS A 152 27.62 0.44 0.73
C LYS A 152 26.99 1.34 -0.33
N LEU A 153 25.85 0.96 -0.90
CA LEU A 153 25.17 1.75 -1.92
C LEU A 153 24.18 2.71 -1.27
N PHE A 154 24.23 3.97 -1.70
CA PHE A 154 23.30 5.01 -1.22
C PHE A 154 21.98 5.05 -2.02
N ILE A 155 21.84 4.22 -3.06
CA ILE A 155 20.61 4.05 -3.84
C ILE A 155 20.19 2.58 -3.91
N ASN A 156 18.89 2.34 -3.95
CA ASN A 156 18.28 1.03 -4.20
C ASN A 156 17.93 0.84 -5.68
N SER A 157 17.45 1.89 -6.35
CA SER A 157 17.17 1.89 -7.78
C SER A 157 16.98 3.30 -8.29
N LEU A 158 17.07 3.47 -9.60
CA LEU A 158 16.66 4.67 -10.31
C LEU A 158 16.00 4.32 -11.63
N GLY A 159 15.05 5.14 -12.10
CA GLY A 159 14.41 4.94 -13.39
C GLY A 159 13.81 6.22 -13.95
N VAL A 160 13.74 6.32 -15.27
CA VAL A 160 13.10 7.42 -15.97
C VAL A 160 11.60 7.38 -15.73
N VAL A 161 11.01 8.53 -15.38
CA VAL A 161 9.57 8.72 -15.29
C VAL A 161 9.08 9.34 -16.59
N SER A 162 8.19 8.63 -17.28
CA SER A 162 7.56 9.12 -18.51
C SER A 162 6.12 9.59 -18.24
N PRO A 163 5.65 10.63 -18.93
CA PRO A 163 4.25 11.05 -18.84
C PRO A 163 3.31 10.00 -19.46
N VAL A 164 2.06 9.96 -18.98
CA VAL A 164 1.03 9.08 -19.51
C VAL A 164 0.45 9.70 -20.79
N GLY A 165 0.77 9.12 -21.96
CA GLY A 165 0.19 9.54 -23.25
C GLY A 165 1.16 9.55 -24.44
N ASP A 166 2.47 9.50 -24.22
CA ASP A 166 3.48 9.65 -25.28
C ASP A 166 3.84 8.32 -26.00
N ALA A 167 3.07 7.25 -25.79
CA ALA A 167 3.32 5.94 -26.39
C ALA A 167 3.06 5.86 -27.91
N GLY A 168 2.57 6.95 -28.53
CA GLY A 168 2.18 6.98 -29.94
C GLY A 168 3.27 7.37 -30.93
N THR A 169 4.43 7.84 -30.47
CA THR A 169 5.56 8.14 -31.35
C THR A 169 6.68 7.14 -31.04
N GLY A 170 7.01 6.28 -32.00
CA GLY A 170 8.23 5.46 -32.00
C GLY A 170 9.51 6.31 -32.11
N GLY A 171 9.59 7.38 -31.32
CA GLY A 171 10.61 8.41 -31.38
C GLY A 171 11.43 8.38 -30.10
N LYS A 172 12.76 8.28 -30.27
CA LYS A 172 13.77 8.62 -29.28
C LYS A 172 13.25 9.70 -28.31
N LEU A 173 13.19 9.40 -27.02
CA LEU A 173 12.98 10.39 -25.97
C LEU A 173 14.13 11.40 -26.03
N SER A 174 13.98 12.41 -26.88
CA SER A 174 14.80 13.61 -26.91
C SER A 174 14.36 14.52 -25.74
N LEU A 175 14.38 14.00 -24.52
CA LEU A 175 14.36 14.85 -23.34
C LEU A 175 15.82 15.21 -23.09
N GLN A 176 16.21 16.44 -23.44
CA GLN A 176 17.55 16.96 -23.13
C GLN A 176 17.88 16.85 -21.61
N SER A 177 16.83 16.75 -20.77
CA SER A 177 16.84 16.35 -19.36
C SER A 177 15.56 15.58 -19.00
N PRO A 178 15.59 14.25 -18.77
CA PRO A 178 14.44 13.51 -18.28
C PRO A 178 14.22 13.69 -16.77
N VAL A 179 13.05 13.27 -16.28
CA VAL A 179 12.78 13.15 -14.84
C VAL A 179 13.17 11.76 -14.38
N TRP A 180 14.07 11.69 -13.41
CA TRP A 180 14.50 10.46 -12.76
C TRP A 180 13.81 10.28 -11.43
N LYS A 181 13.37 9.07 -11.13
CA LYS A 181 12.94 8.67 -9.80
C LYS A 181 14.02 7.80 -9.20
N VAL A 182 14.55 8.22 -8.05
CA VAL A 182 15.56 7.50 -7.30
C VAL A 182 14.94 7.02 -5.99
N PHE A 183 15.11 5.74 -5.68
CA PHE A 183 14.75 5.17 -4.39
C PHE A 183 16.01 4.96 -3.55
N SER A 184 15.96 5.40 -2.29
CA SER A 184 17.05 5.25 -1.31
C SER A 184 16.49 5.00 0.09
N ASN A 185 17.32 4.43 0.98
CA ASN A 185 16.95 4.20 2.37
C ASN A 185 16.99 5.51 3.20
N GLU A 186 17.79 6.48 2.77
CA GLU A 186 17.95 7.79 3.38
C GLU A 186 17.78 8.90 2.34
N GLU A 187 17.56 10.13 2.79
CA GLU A 187 17.57 11.29 1.90
C GLU A 187 18.95 11.48 1.26
N LEU A 188 18.98 11.73 -0.05
CA LEU A 188 20.24 11.90 -0.76
C LEU A 188 20.91 13.22 -0.37
N THR A 189 22.18 13.15 0.02
CA THR A 189 22.97 14.37 0.29
C THR A 189 23.28 15.12 -0.99
N LYS A 190 23.69 16.38 -0.89
CA LYS A 190 24.10 17.17 -2.06
C LYS A 190 25.29 16.54 -2.78
N GLU A 191 26.20 15.92 -2.04
CA GLU A 191 27.37 15.23 -2.56
C GLU A 191 26.92 13.97 -3.31
N GLN A 192 26.00 13.18 -2.76
CA GLN A 192 25.44 12.01 -3.43
C GLN A 192 24.65 12.39 -4.70
N LEU A 193 23.89 13.48 -4.67
CA LEU A 193 23.21 14.03 -5.84
C LEU A 193 24.22 14.48 -6.91
N SER A 194 25.30 15.16 -6.52
CA SER A 194 26.36 15.61 -7.44
C SER A 194 27.19 14.46 -8.01
N LEU A 195 27.30 13.35 -7.28
CA LEU A 195 27.87 12.10 -7.78
C LEU A 195 26.96 11.48 -8.84
N LEU A 196 25.66 11.42 -8.57
CA LEU A 196 24.68 10.73 -9.41
C LEU A 196 24.26 11.52 -10.65
N PHE A 197 24.24 12.85 -10.57
CA PHE A 197 23.79 13.76 -11.62
C PHE A 197 24.89 14.75 -12.00
N SER A 198 25.16 14.87 -13.30
CA SER A 198 26.08 15.90 -13.82
C SER A 198 25.46 17.29 -13.76
N SER A 199 24.13 17.37 -13.84
CA SER A 199 23.36 18.61 -13.76
C SER A 199 21.90 18.28 -13.45
N TYR A 200 21.22 19.13 -12.68
CA TYR A 200 19.79 19.03 -12.43
C TYR A 200 19.18 20.41 -12.19
N ASP A 201 17.92 20.58 -12.60
CA ASP A 201 17.18 21.85 -12.47
C ASP A 201 16.30 21.86 -11.22
N SER A 202 15.79 20.69 -10.82
CA SER A 202 14.93 20.58 -9.64
C SER A 202 15.01 19.20 -9.01
N VAL A 203 14.80 19.18 -7.69
CA VAL A 203 14.77 17.97 -6.86
C VAL A 203 13.54 18.04 -5.96
N GLN A 204 12.75 16.97 -5.92
CA GLN A 204 11.65 16.80 -4.98
C GLN A 204 11.83 15.49 -4.22
N VAL A 205 11.83 15.56 -2.90
CA VAL A 205 12.01 14.40 -2.03
C VAL A 205 10.69 14.10 -1.34
N LYS A 206 10.32 12.81 -1.31
CA LYS A 206 9.18 12.32 -0.54
C LYS A 206 9.60 11.09 0.28
N PRO A 207 9.73 11.22 1.61
CA PRO A 207 9.77 10.06 2.49
C PRO A 207 8.38 9.43 2.57
N TRP A 208 8.34 8.11 2.60
CA TRP A 208 7.11 7.37 2.85
C TRP A 208 7.41 5.98 3.40
N LEU A 209 6.44 5.43 4.13
CA LEU A 209 6.46 4.06 4.64
C LEU A 209 5.92 3.17 3.52
N ALA A 210 6.83 2.53 2.79
CA ALA A 210 6.54 1.94 1.48
C ALA A 210 5.84 0.58 1.57
N TYR A 211 6.27 -0.27 2.49
CA TYR A 211 5.75 -1.62 2.70
C TYR A 211 6.17 -2.16 4.08
N PRO A 212 5.50 -3.20 4.60
CA PRO A 212 5.97 -3.93 5.79
C PRO A 212 7.36 -4.54 5.61
N GLU A 213 8.18 -4.57 6.66
CA GLU A 213 9.38 -5.41 6.67
C GLU A 213 8.97 -6.89 6.66
N TYR A 214 9.49 -7.66 5.70
CA TYR A 214 9.20 -9.07 5.55
C TYR A 214 10.32 -9.91 6.19
N ARG A 215 9.93 -10.86 7.03
CA ARG A 215 10.84 -11.81 7.67
C ARG A 215 10.16 -13.17 7.69
N ALA A 216 10.60 -14.06 6.82
CA ALA A 216 10.05 -15.40 6.74
C ALA A 216 10.35 -16.19 8.04
N PRO A 217 9.40 -17.00 8.55
CA PRO A 217 8.02 -17.14 8.06
C PRO A 217 7.12 -15.98 8.50
N GLU A 218 6.37 -15.41 7.56
CA GLU A 218 5.44 -14.32 7.83
C GLU A 218 4.19 -14.81 8.56
N LYS A 219 3.88 -14.19 9.69
CA LYS A 219 2.60 -14.39 10.38
C LYS A 219 1.60 -13.37 9.86
N LEU A 220 0.59 -13.80 9.12
CA LEU A 220 -0.47 -12.91 8.66
C LEU A 220 -1.42 -12.58 9.83
N PRO A 221 -1.76 -11.30 10.05
CA PRO A 221 -2.79 -10.95 11.00
C PRO A 221 -4.17 -11.46 10.52
N PRO A 222 -5.09 -11.76 11.44
CA PRO A 222 -6.42 -12.22 11.07
C PRO A 222 -7.19 -11.10 10.35
N ILE A 223 -7.96 -11.48 9.32
CA ILE A 223 -8.87 -10.57 8.62
C ILE A 223 -10.09 -10.25 9.49
N VAL A 224 -10.60 -11.22 10.25
CA VAL A 224 -11.72 -11.02 11.18
C VAL A 224 -11.14 -10.76 12.57
N LEU A 225 -11.26 -9.54 13.08
CA LEU A 225 -10.83 -9.16 14.42
C LEU A 225 -11.92 -9.42 15.47
N HIS A 226 -13.18 -9.27 15.07
CA HIS A 226 -14.38 -9.56 15.85
C HIS A 226 -15.54 -9.82 14.86
N GLU A 227 -16.70 -10.30 15.35
CA GLU A 227 -17.85 -10.77 14.55
C GLU A 227 -18.24 -9.89 13.33
N GLN A 228 -18.03 -8.57 13.42
CA GLN A 228 -18.35 -7.57 12.39
C GLN A 228 -17.25 -6.48 12.30
N LEU A 229 -16.03 -6.82 12.72
CA LEU A 229 -14.86 -5.96 12.67
C LEU A 229 -13.77 -6.63 11.83
N TYR A 230 -13.42 -6.02 10.71
CA TYR A 230 -12.48 -6.58 9.74
C TYR A 230 -11.21 -5.76 9.60
N TYR A 231 -10.05 -6.40 9.43
CA TYR A 231 -8.75 -5.78 9.21
C TYR A 231 -8.16 -6.21 7.87
N LEU A 232 -8.48 -5.47 6.80
CA LEU A 232 -8.05 -5.81 5.45
C LEU A 232 -6.59 -5.42 5.17
N ASN A 233 -6.07 -4.38 5.84
CA ASN A 233 -4.68 -3.96 5.66
C ASN A 233 -3.68 -5.01 6.17
N GLY A 234 -4.18 -5.98 6.94
CA GLY A 234 -3.42 -7.14 7.34
C GLY A 234 -2.80 -7.92 6.17
N LEU A 235 -3.43 -7.88 4.99
CA LEU A 235 -2.95 -8.60 3.81
C LEU A 235 -1.62 -8.04 3.25
N GLU A 236 -1.25 -6.81 3.57
CA GLU A 236 0.05 -6.25 3.14
C GLU A 236 1.26 -7.04 3.68
N ARG A 237 1.05 -7.81 4.77
CA ARG A 237 2.04 -8.75 5.33
C ARG A 237 2.31 -9.94 4.41
N ALA A 238 1.37 -10.30 3.54
CA ALA A 238 1.58 -11.32 2.53
C ALA A 238 2.36 -10.76 1.34
N ALA A 239 1.98 -9.58 0.87
CA ALA A 239 2.73 -8.72 -0.05
C ALA A 239 2.02 -7.37 -0.15
N SER A 240 2.78 -6.28 -0.27
CA SER A 240 2.23 -4.93 -0.42
C SER A 240 2.18 -4.54 -1.89
N ALA A 241 0.97 -4.38 -2.41
CA ALA A 241 0.68 -3.87 -3.75
C ALA A 241 -0.79 -3.39 -3.79
N MET A 242 -1.12 -2.50 -4.73
CA MET A 242 -2.50 -1.98 -4.87
C MET A 242 -3.49 -3.12 -5.18
N GLU A 243 -3.06 -4.11 -5.94
CA GLU A 243 -3.82 -5.31 -6.30
C GLU A 243 -4.15 -6.14 -5.06
N MET A 244 -3.20 -6.25 -4.11
CA MET A 244 -3.42 -6.94 -2.84
C MET A 244 -4.45 -6.18 -1.99
N SER A 245 -4.37 -4.84 -1.93
CA SER A 245 -5.38 -4.02 -1.25
C SER A 245 -6.77 -4.20 -1.87
N ALA A 246 -6.88 -4.24 -3.20
CA ALA A 246 -8.14 -4.47 -3.90
C ALA A 246 -8.71 -5.86 -3.63
N LEU A 247 -7.87 -6.90 -3.61
CA LEU A 247 -8.26 -8.26 -3.27
C LEU A 247 -8.76 -8.35 -1.82
N ALA A 248 -8.05 -7.76 -0.87
CA ALA A 248 -8.46 -7.71 0.53
C ALA A 248 -9.81 -7.00 0.71
N ALA A 249 -10.00 -5.86 0.02
CA ALA A 249 -11.24 -5.09 0.07
C ALA A 249 -12.42 -5.87 -0.52
N ARG A 250 -12.24 -6.54 -1.66
CA ARG A 250 -13.29 -7.39 -2.25
C ARG A 250 -13.72 -8.49 -1.29
N ASN A 251 -12.76 -9.19 -0.69
CA ASN A 251 -13.06 -10.27 0.24
C ASN A 251 -13.77 -9.75 1.51
N ALA A 252 -13.32 -8.63 2.07
CA ALA A 252 -13.97 -8.00 3.21
C ALA A 252 -15.41 -7.56 2.90
N ALA A 253 -15.67 -7.01 1.71
CA ALA A 253 -17.01 -6.64 1.27
C ALA A 253 -17.94 -7.86 1.15
N LEU A 254 -17.44 -8.98 0.62
CA LEU A 254 -18.20 -10.24 0.55
C LEU A 254 -18.49 -10.80 1.94
N LEU A 255 -17.51 -10.79 2.85
CA LEU A 255 -17.70 -11.19 4.25
C LEU A 255 -18.78 -10.33 4.92
N ALA A 256 -18.69 -9.01 4.79
CA ALA A 256 -19.67 -8.07 5.32
C ALA A 256 -21.07 -8.33 4.75
N PHE A 257 -21.19 -8.54 3.43
CA PHE A 257 -22.44 -8.86 2.76
C PHE A 257 -23.07 -10.16 3.28
N HIS A 258 -22.30 -11.25 3.34
CA HIS A 258 -22.80 -12.53 3.84
C HIS A 258 -23.23 -12.45 5.31
N ARG A 259 -22.49 -11.72 6.15
CA ARG A 259 -22.88 -11.49 7.55
C ARG A 259 -24.15 -10.65 7.65
N TRP A 260 -24.26 -9.57 6.87
CA TRP A 260 -25.43 -8.69 6.86
C TRP A 260 -26.72 -9.45 6.51
N HIS A 261 -26.63 -10.39 5.57
CA HIS A 261 -27.78 -11.20 5.13
C HIS A 261 -27.95 -12.53 5.87
N GLY A 262 -27.17 -12.80 6.93
CA GLY A 262 -27.26 -14.06 7.67
C GLY A 262 -26.79 -15.30 6.89
N HIS A 263 -26.10 -15.12 5.77
CA HIS A 263 -25.55 -16.18 4.92
C HIS A 263 -24.19 -16.68 5.43
N SER A 264 -24.04 -16.88 6.74
CA SER A 264 -22.77 -17.31 7.34
C SER A 264 -22.29 -18.67 6.82
N ALA A 265 -23.19 -19.54 6.36
CA ALA A 265 -22.85 -20.83 5.74
C ALA A 265 -22.18 -20.70 4.36
N SER A 266 -22.16 -19.50 3.77
CA SER A 266 -21.42 -19.20 2.54
C SER A 266 -19.99 -18.72 2.80
N ILE A 267 -19.64 -18.46 4.06
CA ILE A 267 -18.31 -18.03 4.48
C ILE A 267 -17.47 -19.27 4.80
N ASP A 268 -16.24 -19.32 4.29
CA ASP A 268 -15.26 -20.40 4.55
C ASP A 268 -15.84 -21.81 4.37
N GLN A 269 -16.54 -22.03 3.25
CA GLN A 269 -17.16 -23.31 2.93
C GLN A 269 -16.11 -24.43 2.91
N GLU A 270 -16.20 -25.33 3.89
CA GLU A 270 -15.45 -26.58 3.90
C GLU A 270 -15.76 -27.36 2.61
N ASP A 271 -14.70 -27.93 2.03
CA ASP A 271 -14.71 -28.71 0.78
C ASP A 271 -15.19 -27.96 -0.47
N LEU A 272 -15.21 -26.61 -0.48
CA LEU A 272 -15.58 -25.84 -1.67
C LEU A 272 -14.76 -26.24 -2.90
N HIS A 273 -13.47 -26.49 -2.72
CA HIS A 273 -12.60 -26.91 -3.81
C HIS A 273 -12.99 -28.29 -4.38
N GLU A 274 -13.43 -29.22 -3.53
CA GLU A 274 -13.90 -30.53 -3.96
C GLU A 274 -15.29 -30.44 -4.62
N LYS A 275 -16.18 -29.58 -4.11
CA LYS A 275 -17.49 -29.29 -4.71
C LYS A 275 -17.36 -28.69 -6.12
N LEU A 276 -16.44 -27.74 -6.30
CA LEU A 276 -16.18 -27.11 -7.60
C LEU A 276 -15.57 -28.07 -8.63
N LYS A 277 -14.83 -29.11 -8.20
CA LYS A 277 -14.32 -30.14 -9.10
C LYS A 277 -15.41 -31.07 -9.63
N THR A 278 -16.47 -31.29 -8.85
CA THR A 278 -17.60 -32.17 -9.24
C THR A 278 -18.65 -31.48 -10.11
N GLU A 279 -18.58 -30.15 -10.28
CA GLU A 279 -19.52 -29.37 -11.09
C GLU A 279 -19.01 -29.01 -12.51
N LEU A 280 -17.81 -29.46 -12.88
CA LEU A 280 -17.21 -29.34 -14.22
C LEU A 280 -17.18 -30.70 -14.94
#